data_AF-A0A3B8WB55-F1
#
_entry.id   AF-A0A3B8WB55-F1
#
_cell.length_a   1.000
_cell.length_b   1.000
_cell.length_c   1.000
_cell.angle_alpha   90.00
_cell.angle_beta   90.00
_cell.angle_gamma   90.00
#
_symmetry.space_group_name_H-M   'P 1'
#
loop_
_entity.id
_entity.type
_entity.pdbx_description
1 polymer ?
#
loop_
_entity_poly.entity_id
_entity_poly.type
_entity_poly.pdbx_seq_one_letter_code
_entity_poly.pdbx_strand_id
1 'polypeptide(L)'
;LILTGSSGLFENTMGGSYPRRGSYDYIQERVAYTFYDPKVASKELVDEVFETTKSIPKCMRIVAIAKSAQRNNLALELPNIKVPTLLV
;
A
#
# COMPACT_ATOMS: atom_id res chain seq x y z
N LEU A 1 -10.58 14.90 -12.86
CA LEU A 1 -10.00 14.01 -11.83
C LEU A 1 -8.52 13.83 -12.13
N ILE A 2 -7.62 13.96 -11.15
CA ILE A 2 -6.18 13.68 -11.34
C ILE A 2 -5.84 12.55 -10.37
N LEU A 3 -5.30 11.44 -10.89
CA LEU A 3 -4.91 10.29 -10.08
C LEU A 3 -3.41 10.04 -10.27
N THR A 4 -2.73 9.81 -9.15
CA THR A 4 -1.33 9.39 -9.12
C THR A 4 -1.14 8.39 -7.99
N GLY A 5 -0.53 7.23 -8.28
CA GLY A 5 -0.28 6.16 -7.30
C GLY A 5 -1.50 5.66 -6.52
N SER A 6 -2.73 5.79 -7.04
CA SER A 6 -3.96 5.51 -6.28
C SER A 6 -4.33 4.02 -6.24
N SER A 7 -4.72 3.51 -5.06
CA SER A 7 -4.98 2.09 -4.79
C SER A 7 -6.40 1.58 -5.15
N GLY A 8 -7.10 2.23 -6.09
CA GLY A 8 -8.53 1.97 -6.40
C GLY A 8 -8.80 0.66 -7.15
N LEU A 9 -7.75 0.01 -7.65
CA LEU A 9 -7.79 -1.29 -8.29
C LEU A 9 -6.94 -2.26 -7.48
N PHE A 10 -7.55 -3.39 -7.08
CA PHE A 10 -6.86 -4.42 -6.33
C PHE A 10 -6.52 -5.61 -7.24
N GLU A 11 -5.23 -5.93 -7.37
CA GLU A 11 -4.73 -7.13 -8.04
C GLU A 11 -4.27 -8.15 -6.99
N ASN A 12 -4.69 -9.39 -7.18
CA ASN A 12 -4.69 -10.45 -6.17
C ASN A 12 -3.26 -10.87 -5.76
N THR A 13 -2.63 -10.12 -4.86
CA THR A 13 -1.22 -10.30 -4.45
C THR A 13 -1.05 -10.63 -2.97
N MET A 14 -2.14 -10.84 -2.23
CA MET A 14 -2.06 -11.23 -0.81
C MET A 14 -1.77 -12.74 -0.62
N GLY A 15 -1.01 -13.33 -1.56
CA GLY A 15 -0.46 -14.68 -1.50
C GLY A 15 1.00 -14.63 -1.05
N GLY A 16 1.24 -14.24 0.20
CA GLY A 16 2.57 -14.20 0.80
C GLY A 16 2.58 -14.87 2.17
N SER A 17 3.75 -15.40 2.55
CA SER A 17 3.97 -15.91 3.91
C SER A 17 3.71 -14.82 4.97
N TYR A 18 3.41 -15.22 6.21
CA TYR A 18 3.12 -14.29 7.31
C TYR A 18 4.18 -13.18 7.40
N PRO A 19 3.79 -11.89 7.37
CA PRO A 19 4.74 -10.80 7.31
C PRO A 19 5.62 -10.77 8.55
N ARG A 20 6.95 -10.76 8.36
CA ARG A 20 7.95 -10.68 9.45
C ARG A 20 8.08 -9.25 9.95
N ARG A 21 6.99 -8.66 10.44
CA ARG A 21 6.90 -7.25 10.84
C ARG A 21 7.88 -6.81 11.95
N GLY A 22 8.49 -7.76 12.67
CA GLY A 22 9.54 -7.47 13.66
C GLY A 22 10.97 -7.42 13.09
N SER A 23 11.16 -7.82 11.83
CA SER A 23 12.46 -7.78 11.15
C SER A 23 12.59 -6.46 10.40
N TYR A 24 13.62 -5.68 10.75
CA TYR A 24 13.90 -4.42 10.08
C TYR A 24 14.26 -4.64 8.61
N ASP A 25 15.13 -5.61 8.30
CA ASP A 25 15.53 -5.97 6.94
C ASP A 25 14.32 -6.34 6.06
N TYR A 26 13.39 -7.12 6.62
CA TYR A 26 12.14 -7.44 5.93
C TYR A 26 11.31 -6.19 5.63
N ILE A 27 11.19 -5.25 6.58
CA ILE A 27 10.47 -4.00 6.36
C ILE A 27 11.19 -3.14 5.31
N GLN A 28 12.51 -3.01 5.39
CA GLN A 28 13.32 -2.29 4.41
C GLN A 28 13.12 -2.83 2.99
N GLU A 29 13.18 -4.14 2.81
CA GLU A 29 12.95 -4.81 1.53
C GLU A 29 11.54 -4.50 0.99
N ARG A 30 10.51 -4.57 1.84
CA ARG A 30 9.11 -4.32 1.42
C ARG A 30 8.83 -2.86 1.10
N VAL A 31 9.45 -1.93 1.83
CA VAL A 31 9.34 -0.49 1.54
C VAL A 31 10.02 -0.19 0.20
N ALA A 32 11.23 -0.70 -0.01
CA ALA A 32 11.98 -0.52 -1.25
C ALA A 32 11.25 -1.11 -2.47
N TYR A 33 10.63 -2.29 -2.32
CA TYR A 33 9.84 -2.94 -3.38
C TYR A 33 8.66 -2.09 -3.88
N THR A 34 8.15 -1.15 -3.08
CA THR A 34 7.00 -0.30 -3.45
C THR A 34 7.39 0.77 -4.46
N PHE A 35 8.66 1.16 -4.51
CA PHE A 35 9.15 2.21 -5.39
C PHE A 35 9.73 1.64 -6.68
N TYR A 36 9.59 2.39 -7.77
CA TYR A 36 10.24 2.07 -9.04
C TYR A 36 11.77 2.07 -8.91
N ASP A 37 12.33 3.10 -8.24
CA ASP A 37 13.74 3.11 -7.81
C ASP A 37 13.79 2.78 -6.31
N PRO A 38 14.33 1.60 -5.92
CA PRO A 38 14.48 1.18 -4.54
C PRO A 38 15.26 2.19 -3.67
N LYS A 39 16.15 3.00 -4.26
CA LYS A 39 16.95 4.01 -3.54
C LYS A 39 16.11 5.14 -2.96
N VAL A 40 14.87 5.29 -3.42
CA VAL A 40 13.91 6.26 -2.87
C VAL A 40 13.47 5.88 -1.44
N ALA A 41 13.56 4.59 -1.07
CA ALA A 41 13.27 4.13 0.29
C ALA A 41 14.37 4.59 1.27
N SER A 42 14.28 5.85 1.70
CA SER A 42 15.21 6.42 2.66
C SER A 42 15.10 5.73 4.00
N LYS A 43 16.15 5.84 4.82
CA LYS A 43 16.17 5.29 6.17
C LYS A 43 15.01 5.83 7.02
N GLU A 44 14.70 7.12 6.88
CA GLU A 44 13.60 7.78 7.61
C GLU A 44 12.25 7.14 7.27
N LEU A 45 12.01 6.84 5.98
CA LEU A 45 10.79 6.17 5.55
C LEU A 45 10.71 4.74 6.09
N VAL A 46 11.81 3.99 6.05
CA VAL A 46 11.87 2.62 6.59
C VAL A 46 11.64 2.63 8.10
N ASP A 47 12.25 3.58 8.83
CA ASP A 47 12.08 3.76 10.27
C ASP A 47 10.61 4.08 10.61
N GLU A 48 9.96 4.98 9.87
CA GLU A 48 8.55 5.32 10.07
C GLU A 48 7.63 4.11 9.90
N VAL A 49 7.84 3.33 8.84
CA VAL A 49 7.06 2.11 8.58
C VAL A 49 7.33 1.07 9.67
N PHE A 50 8.58 0.87 10.07
CA PHE A 50 8.95 -0.06 11.13
C PHE A 50 8.29 0.29 12.47
N GLU A 51 8.36 1.56 12.89
CA GLU A 51 7.71 2.02 14.12
C GLU A 51 6.18 1.88 14.06
N THR A 52 5.59 2.13 12.90
CA THR A 52 4.16 1.91 12.68
C THR A 52 3.79 0.44 12.90
N THR A 53 4.63 -0.49 12.43
CA THR A 53 4.38 -1.94 12.56
C THR A 53 4.49 -2.49 13.99
N LYS A 54 5.16 -1.76 14.90
CA LYS A 54 5.27 -2.11 16.32
C LYS A 54 3.96 -1.85 17.09
N SER A 55 3.17 -0.88 16.66
CA SER A 55 1.90 -0.54 17.30
C SER A 55 0.76 -1.41 16.78
N ILE A 56 0.33 -2.39 17.58
CA ILE A 56 -0.83 -3.25 17.29
C ILE A 56 -2.07 -2.43 16.87
N PRO A 57 -2.50 -1.38 17.57
CA PRO A 57 -3.70 -0.64 17.16
C PRO A 57 -3.52 0.08 15.82
N LYS A 58 -2.32 0.61 15.49
CA LYS A 58 -2.05 1.22 14.17
C LYS A 58 -2.08 0.17 13.07
N CYS A 59 -1.42 -0.97 13.27
CA CYS A 59 -1.43 -2.09 12.33
C CYS A 59 -2.85 -2.55 12.01
N MET A 60 -3.68 -2.75 13.04
CA MET A 60 -5.06 -3.21 12.85
C MET A 60 -5.89 -2.21 12.05
N ARG A 61 -5.68 -0.90 12.25
CA ARG A 61 -6.34 0.14 11.45
C ARG A 61 -5.91 0.10 9.99
N ILE A 62 -4.61 -0.03 9.71
CA ILE A 62 -4.08 -0.16 8.34
C ILE A 62 -4.67 -1.39 7.64
N VAL A 63 -4.70 -2.54 8.32
CA VAL A 63 -5.32 -3.77 7.80
C VAL A 63 -6.81 -3.56 7.52
N ALA A 64 -7.53 -2.86 8.38
CA ALA A 64 -8.95 -2.56 8.17
C ALA A 64 -9.16 -1.66 6.95
N ILE A 65 -8.32 -0.63 6.76
CA ILE A 65 -8.35 0.26 5.59
C ILE A 65 -8.08 -0.55 4.31
N ALA A 66 -7.03 -1.36 4.30
CA ALA A 66 -6.70 -2.22 3.16
C ALA A 66 -7.84 -3.19 2.80
N LYS A 67 -8.45 -3.83 3.81
CA LYS A 67 -9.64 -4.68 3.62
C LYS A 67 -10.86 -3.90 3.11
N SER A 68 -11.01 -2.64 3.50
CA SER A 68 -12.09 -1.79 2.97
C SER A 68 -11.84 -1.46 1.50
N ALA A 69 -10.64 -1.00 1.15
CA ALA A 69 -10.26 -0.70 -0.23
C ALA A 69 -10.45 -1.92 -1.16
N GLN A 70 -10.05 -3.12 -0.70
CA GLN A 70 -10.26 -4.36 -1.45
C GLN A 70 -11.75 -4.68 -1.66
N ARG A 71 -12.59 -4.48 -0.64
CA ARG A 71 -14.05 -4.69 -0.75
C ARG A 71 -14.71 -3.67 -1.68
N ASN A 72 -14.19 -2.46 -1.71
CA ASN A 72 -14.68 -1.35 -2.55
C ASN A 72 -13.87 -1.23 -3.85
N ASN A 73 -13.53 -2.36 -4.48
CA ASN A 73 -12.80 -2.40 -5.75
C ASN A 73 -13.59 -1.65 -6.85
N LEU A 74 -12.93 -0.71 -7.53
CA LEU A 74 -13.60 0.18 -8.50
C LEU A 74 -13.73 -0.44 -9.90
N ALA A 75 -13.24 -1.66 -10.14
CA ALA A 75 -13.21 -2.26 -11.48
C ALA A 75 -14.56 -2.19 -12.25
N LEU A 76 -15.68 -2.43 -11.57
CA LEU A 76 -17.03 -2.38 -12.17
C LEU A 76 -17.59 -0.96 -12.29
N GLU A 77 -17.10 -0.03 -11.47
CA GLU A 77 -17.57 1.36 -11.42
C GLU A 77 -16.78 2.29 -12.34
N LEU A 78 -15.54 1.93 -12.71
CA LEU A 78 -14.69 2.72 -13.60
C LEU A 78 -15.40 3.13 -14.91
N PRO A 79 -16.16 2.25 -15.60
CA PRO A 79 -16.89 2.64 -16.81
C PRO A 79 -17.94 3.74 -16.59
N ASN A 80 -18.43 3.92 -15.35
CA ASN A 80 -19.42 4.93 -14.99
C ASN A 80 -18.79 6.32 -14.76
N ILE A 81 -17.47 6.40 -14.59
CA ILE A 81 -16.77 7.67 -14.40
C ILE A 81 -16.57 8.35 -15.75
N LYS A 82 -17.38 9.39 -16.03
CA LYS A 82 -17.34 10.13 -17.31
C LYS A 82 -16.53 11.43 -17.28
N VAL A 83 -16.06 11.85 -16.11
CA VAL A 83 -15.27 13.08 -15.99
C VAL A 83 -13.89 12.90 -16.63
N PRO A 84 -13.35 13.94 -17.32
CA PRO A 84 -11.98 13.91 -17.81
C PRO A 84 -11.01 13.58 -16.66
N THR A 85 -10.19 12.55 -16.87
CA THR A 85 -9.28 12.03 -15.86
C THR A 85 -7.86 12.02 -16.39
N LEU A 86 -6.95 12.67 -15.66
CA LEU A 86 -5.52 12.62 -15.89
C LEU A 86 -4.93 11.55 -14.96
N LEU A 87 -4.16 10.62 -15.53
CA LEU A 87 -3.39 9.63 -14.78
C LEU A 87 -1.90 10.00 -14.91
N VAL A 88 -1.22 10.15 -13.77
CA VAL A 88 0.20 10.55 -13.68
C VAL A 88 0.98 9.63 -12.77
#